data_AF-A0A5S5CJI3-F1
#
_entry.id   AF-A0A5S5CJI3-F1
#
_cell.length_a   1.000
_cell.length_b   1.000
_cell.length_c   1.000
_cell.angle_alpha   90.00
_cell.angle_beta   90.00
_cell.angle_gamma   90.00
#
_symmetry.space_group_name_H-M   'P 1'
#
loop_
_entity.id
_entity.type
_entity.pdbx_description
1 polymer ?
#
loop_
_entity_poly.entity_id
_entity_poly.type
_entity_poly.pdbx_seq_one_letter_code
_entity_poly.pdbx_strand_id
1 'polypeptide(L)'
;MKRSLRIPHAIILACLLILLAACSSNGNNAGDSSGAAPAETAAQETAAKAAPEEAAEPPAAKEKVVTIGIVNSPITLNQINDQGDSASKTVQALLNDALLDINTSFEFLPKLADSVETADNQTYVVKLNPAAKWNDGQPFTTADVRFTLLSALNPKVESSFRLNFVEGTDDAGKLPEGQSELTGLKVVDEHTFELKTKTPIDPNIFKETFATKVYFLPEHVLKDVSADQLNTHPYFQKPEVTIGPFQYANFRKDQYTEVKRNDNYYRPVAKLDKIFVKVLPATNLVAQLQTGDVQLNSLPVGLIPITEYEKVKALANVNVDSSGPSEPAEIFFNTKSLPDAKVRQAIAYALNRQLIVEQLFKGQAEVIDGSVPSDNPYYNDKLTPYTYDPDKAKALLAESGWDAKKPLRFLIPVGNKVREQAADILVQNLTDVGFKIDVQKYDFGTLIDKVDNQQYELTIFNRDYYIEPSNYFSLFESGNGNNFILYSNPRVDELIHQGATESDSAKRHVIYDELQQILHDELPTISVYSEKRLQAVAKNVLVGKPLNLGMFNRVNEWDLAE
;
A
#
# COMPACT_ATOMS: atom_id res chain seq x y z
N MET A 1 -0.69 33.01 -21.99
CA MET A 1 -0.59 32.09 -23.15
C MET A 1 0.75 31.37 -23.11
N LYS A 2 0.77 30.07 -22.82
CA LYS A 2 1.90 29.16 -23.13
C LYS A 2 1.29 27.89 -23.73
N ARG A 3 1.90 27.32 -24.78
CA ARG A 3 1.44 26.08 -25.42
C ARG A 3 2.23 24.91 -24.84
N SER A 4 1.54 23.91 -24.30
CA SER A 4 2.13 22.59 -24.07
C SER A 4 2.09 21.78 -25.38
N LEU A 5 3.20 21.12 -25.71
CA LEU A 5 3.20 20.09 -26.75
C LEU A 5 2.74 18.77 -26.12
N ARG A 6 1.72 18.13 -26.67
CA ARG A 6 1.40 16.72 -26.41
C ARG A 6 1.93 15.89 -27.57
N ILE A 7 2.76 14.90 -27.28
CA ILE A 7 3.25 13.91 -28.27
C ILE A 7 2.36 12.66 -28.15
N PRO A 8 1.62 12.26 -29.20
CA PRO A 8 0.79 11.08 -29.15
C PRO A 8 1.62 9.80 -29.32
N HIS A 9 1.46 8.84 -28.42
CA HIS A 9 1.98 7.48 -28.62
C HIS A 9 0.98 6.68 -29.46
N ALA A 10 1.45 6.13 -30.59
CA ALA A 10 0.61 5.38 -31.53
C ALA A 10 0.98 3.90 -31.54
N ILE A 11 0.02 3.08 -31.10
CA ILE A 11 -0.36 1.74 -31.58
C ILE A 11 0.71 0.96 -32.38
N ILE A 12 1.15 -0.17 -31.84
CA ILE A 12 1.43 -1.37 -32.64
C ILE A 12 0.67 -2.55 -32.02
N LEU A 13 -0.10 -3.26 -32.83
CA LEU A 13 -0.88 -4.45 -32.47
C LEU A 13 -0.82 -5.46 -33.63
N ALA A 14 -1.04 -6.75 -33.32
CA ALA A 14 -1.01 -7.91 -34.23
C ALA A 14 0.42 -8.38 -34.62
N CYS A 15 0.65 -9.67 -34.88
CA CYS A 15 -0.28 -10.76 -35.21
C CYS A 15 -0.06 -12.06 -34.40
N LEU A 16 -1.14 -12.82 -34.17
CA LEU A 16 -1.07 -14.29 -34.11
C LEU A 16 -1.10 -14.84 -35.56
N LEU A 17 -0.47 -16.00 -35.81
CA LEU A 17 -1.15 -17.19 -36.36
C LEU A 17 -0.23 -18.42 -36.52
N ILE A 18 -0.68 -19.50 -35.88
CA ILE A 18 -0.57 -20.95 -36.14
C ILE A 18 0.25 -21.42 -37.37
N LEU A 19 1.08 -22.46 -37.16
CA LEU A 19 1.26 -23.57 -38.12
C LEU A 19 1.53 -24.90 -37.36
N LEU A 20 1.23 -26.06 -37.98
CA LEU A 20 1.17 -27.38 -37.32
C LEU A 20 1.51 -28.52 -38.32
N ALA A 21 2.24 -29.56 -37.86
CA ALA A 21 2.68 -30.77 -38.61
C ALA A 21 3.69 -30.51 -39.77
N ALA A 22 4.53 -31.45 -40.24
CA ALA A 22 4.46 -32.92 -40.20
C ALA A 22 5.84 -33.64 -40.00
N CYS A 23 5.98 -34.91 -40.42
CA CYS A 23 6.93 -35.89 -39.85
C CYS A 23 8.02 -36.45 -40.82
N SER A 24 9.05 -37.09 -40.22
CA SER A 24 10.00 -38.06 -40.82
C SER A 24 11.05 -37.50 -41.81
N SER A 25 12.21 -38.10 -42.12
CA SER A 25 12.86 -39.40 -41.77
C SER A 25 14.41 -39.19 -41.79
N ASN A 26 15.37 -40.15 -41.72
CA ASN A 26 15.43 -41.62 -41.72
C ASN A 26 16.80 -42.11 -41.13
N GLY A 27 16.99 -43.43 -40.90
CA GLY A 27 18.31 -44.08 -40.69
C GLY A 27 18.83 -44.04 -39.23
N ASN A 28 18.79 -45.08 -38.38
CA ASN A 28 18.82 -46.54 -38.53
C ASN A 28 20.18 -47.15 -38.91
N ASN A 29 20.86 -47.74 -37.91
CA ASN A 29 21.72 -48.91 -38.07
C ASN A 29 21.80 -49.67 -36.73
N ALA A 30 21.92 -51.00 -36.75
CA ALA A 30 21.71 -51.84 -35.57
C ALA A 30 22.60 -53.10 -35.55
N GLY A 31 22.86 -53.61 -34.33
CA GLY A 31 23.30 -54.98 -34.07
C GLY A 31 24.81 -55.28 -34.13
N ASP A 32 25.27 -56.40 -33.56
CA ASP A 32 24.62 -57.25 -32.54
C ASP A 32 25.62 -58.22 -31.87
N SER A 33 25.37 -58.55 -30.59
CA SER A 33 25.85 -59.77 -29.91
C SER A 33 27.39 -59.93 -29.73
N SER A 34 27.96 -60.90 -29.01
CA SER A 34 27.47 -61.97 -28.11
C SER A 34 28.58 -62.35 -27.10
N GLY A 35 28.26 -63.14 -26.06
CA GLY A 35 29.26 -63.90 -25.27
C GLY A 35 28.95 -64.00 -23.77
N ALA A 36 28.80 -65.22 -23.25
CA ALA A 36 28.52 -65.46 -21.83
C ALA A 36 29.10 -66.80 -21.34
N ALA A 37 29.59 -66.84 -20.09
CA ALA A 37 29.80 -68.05 -19.27
C ALA A 37 30.00 -67.67 -17.79
N PRO A 38 29.53 -68.47 -16.80
CA PRO A 38 29.70 -68.19 -15.37
C PRO A 38 30.66 -69.16 -14.65
N ALA A 39 31.21 -68.70 -13.52
CA ALA A 39 31.81 -69.47 -12.44
C ALA A 39 31.98 -68.52 -11.24
N GLU A 40 32.16 -68.90 -9.97
CA GLU A 40 31.77 -70.04 -9.11
C GLU A 40 32.29 -69.61 -7.69
N THR A 41 32.05 -70.37 -6.63
CA THR A 41 32.11 -69.84 -5.24
C THR A 41 33.48 -69.92 -4.56
N ALA A 42 33.86 -68.86 -3.85
CA ALA A 42 34.88 -68.92 -2.78
C ALA A 42 34.46 -68.01 -1.62
N ALA A 43 34.36 -68.56 -0.41
CA ALA A 43 34.10 -67.81 0.81
C ALA A 43 35.42 -67.54 1.57
N GLN A 44 35.54 -66.36 2.16
CA GLN A 44 36.55 -66.06 3.18
C GLN A 44 35.88 -65.34 4.34
N GLU A 45 36.04 -65.89 5.54
CA GLU A 45 35.66 -65.23 6.78
C GLU A 45 36.73 -64.20 7.15
N THR A 46 36.36 -62.92 7.17
CA THR A 46 37.12 -61.88 7.86
C THR A 46 36.28 -61.33 9.00
N ALA A 47 36.76 -61.55 10.24
CA ALA A 47 36.02 -61.20 11.44
C ALA A 47 35.78 -59.68 11.52
N ALA A 48 34.52 -59.26 11.37
CA ALA A 48 34.11 -57.88 11.50
C ALA A 48 34.32 -57.39 12.94
N LYS A 49 35.33 -56.56 13.14
CA LYS A 49 35.59 -55.90 14.42
C LYS A 49 34.53 -54.81 14.60
N ALA A 50 33.71 -54.91 15.64
CA ALA A 50 32.62 -53.96 15.88
C ALA A 50 33.15 -52.51 15.95
N ALA A 51 32.59 -51.64 15.11
CA ALA A 51 32.75 -50.20 15.26
C ALA A 51 31.90 -49.69 16.44
N PRO A 52 32.24 -48.56 17.07
CA PRO A 52 31.36 -47.92 18.04
C PRO A 52 30.03 -47.55 17.37
N GLU A 53 28.93 -47.72 18.10
CA GLU A 53 27.62 -47.25 17.69
C GLU A 53 27.62 -45.71 17.78
N GLU A 54 27.71 -45.05 16.61
CA GLU A 54 27.77 -43.59 16.51
C GLU A 54 26.41 -43.02 16.91
N ALA A 55 26.36 -42.37 18.07
CA ALA A 55 25.13 -41.88 18.66
C ALA A 55 24.49 -40.84 17.73
N ALA A 56 23.34 -41.20 17.15
CA ALA A 56 22.63 -40.35 16.20
C ALA A 56 22.37 -38.96 16.81
N GLU A 57 22.76 -37.92 16.08
CA GLU A 57 22.48 -36.54 16.49
C GLU A 57 20.97 -36.35 16.69
N PRO A 58 20.53 -35.58 17.71
CA PRO A 58 19.12 -35.28 17.87
C PRO A 58 18.61 -34.59 16.59
N PRO A 59 17.40 -34.91 16.12
CA PRO A 59 16.88 -34.34 14.88
C PRO A 59 16.87 -32.81 14.98
N ALA A 60 17.48 -32.14 13.99
CA ALA A 60 17.60 -30.70 13.97
C ALA A 60 16.23 -30.03 14.18
N ALA A 61 16.20 -28.99 15.01
CA ALA A 61 14.97 -28.26 15.31
C ALA A 61 14.29 -27.79 14.01
N LYS A 62 13.02 -28.12 13.87
CA LYS A 62 12.20 -27.82 12.69
C LYS A 62 12.09 -26.29 12.52
N GLU A 63 12.54 -25.77 11.38
CA GLU A 63 12.53 -24.34 11.10
C GLU A 63 11.14 -23.71 11.32
N LYS A 64 11.09 -22.60 12.06
CA LYS A 64 9.89 -21.78 12.24
C LYS A 64 9.67 -20.91 11.00
N VAL A 65 8.86 -21.41 10.08
CA VAL A 65 8.56 -20.77 8.79
C VAL A 65 7.12 -20.25 8.74
N VAL A 66 6.95 -18.95 8.47
CA VAL A 66 5.64 -18.32 8.25
C VAL A 66 5.44 -17.99 6.77
N THR A 67 4.31 -18.39 6.20
CA THR A 67 3.89 -17.98 4.85
C THR A 67 2.78 -16.94 4.93
N ILE A 68 3.04 -15.76 4.37
CA ILE A 68 2.10 -14.65 4.20
C ILE A 68 1.56 -14.69 2.76
N GLY A 69 0.25 -14.74 2.58
CA GLY A 69 -0.39 -14.75 1.27
C GLY A 69 -0.76 -13.35 0.75
N ILE A 70 -0.37 -13.05 -0.50
CA ILE A 70 -0.70 -11.82 -1.24
C ILE A 70 -1.19 -12.15 -2.65
N VAL A 71 -2.05 -11.32 -3.24
CA VAL A 71 -2.71 -11.60 -4.53
C VAL A 71 -2.03 -10.92 -5.74
N ASN A 72 -1.20 -9.91 -5.49
CA ASN A 72 -0.40 -9.21 -6.50
C ASN A 72 1.09 -9.48 -6.26
N SER A 73 1.91 -9.59 -7.32
CA SER A 73 3.36 -9.70 -7.17
C SER A 73 3.99 -8.34 -6.81
N PRO A 74 4.98 -8.29 -5.93
CA PRO A 74 5.91 -7.18 -5.85
C PRO A 74 6.52 -6.90 -7.23
N ILE A 75 6.64 -5.63 -7.60
CA ILE A 75 7.28 -5.19 -8.85
C ILE A 75 8.73 -4.73 -8.66
N THR A 76 9.11 -4.35 -7.43
CA THR A 76 10.44 -3.79 -7.11
C THR A 76 10.88 -4.16 -5.68
N LEU A 77 12.19 -4.37 -5.47
CA LEU A 77 12.79 -4.47 -4.13
C LEU A 77 13.55 -3.19 -3.74
N ASN A 78 13.43 -2.12 -4.55
CA ASN A 78 14.14 -0.86 -4.33
C ASN A 78 13.55 -0.06 -3.15
N GLN A 79 14.26 -0.01 -2.03
CA GLN A 79 13.78 0.67 -0.81
C GLN A 79 13.68 2.21 -0.91
N ILE A 80 14.25 2.84 -1.95
CA ILE A 80 14.05 4.28 -2.22
C ILE A 80 13.00 4.54 -3.33
N ASN A 81 12.48 3.49 -3.98
CA ASN A 81 11.49 3.62 -5.06
C ASN A 81 10.55 2.42 -5.11
N ASP A 82 9.44 2.53 -4.39
CA ASP A 82 8.34 1.55 -4.37
C ASP A 82 7.41 1.61 -5.59
N GLN A 83 7.53 2.62 -6.47
CA GLN A 83 6.68 2.83 -7.65
C GLN A 83 5.16 2.88 -7.36
N GLY A 84 4.77 3.18 -6.11
CA GLY A 84 3.40 3.12 -5.61
C GLY A 84 2.97 1.75 -5.09
N ASP A 85 3.68 0.67 -5.43
CA ASP A 85 3.22 -0.71 -5.21
C ASP A 85 3.28 -1.16 -3.74
N SER A 86 2.11 -1.46 -3.18
CA SER A 86 1.94 -1.98 -1.82
C SER A 86 2.50 -3.40 -1.63
N ALA A 87 2.65 -4.21 -2.69
CA ALA A 87 3.25 -5.54 -2.57
C ALA A 87 4.78 -5.42 -2.39
N SER A 88 5.42 -4.51 -3.12
CA SER A 88 6.81 -4.09 -2.91
C SER A 88 7.03 -3.54 -1.50
N LYS A 89 6.19 -2.63 -1.01
CA LYS A 89 6.25 -2.11 0.39
C LYS A 89 6.17 -3.22 1.44
N THR A 90 5.28 -4.20 1.25
CA THR A 90 5.12 -5.36 2.14
C THR A 90 6.43 -6.15 2.31
N VAL A 91 7.22 -6.28 1.24
CA VAL A 91 8.52 -6.97 1.27
C VAL A 91 9.62 -6.06 1.82
N GLN A 92 9.65 -4.78 1.42
CA GLN A 92 10.67 -3.83 1.85
C GLN A 92 10.68 -3.62 3.38
N ALA A 93 9.52 -3.66 4.03
CA ALA A 93 9.35 -3.55 5.48
C ALA A 93 9.81 -4.80 6.28
N LEU A 94 10.08 -5.93 5.62
CA LEU A 94 10.75 -7.08 6.24
C LEU A 94 12.28 -6.95 6.19
N LEU A 95 12.77 -6.32 5.12
CA LEU A 95 14.19 -6.16 4.80
C LEU A 95 14.83 -4.93 5.45
N ASN A 96 14.07 -3.87 5.69
CA ASN A 96 14.56 -2.57 6.15
C ASN A 96 13.72 -2.02 7.31
N ASP A 97 14.40 -1.35 8.24
CA ASP A 97 13.76 -0.47 9.23
C ASP A 97 13.84 0.99 8.74
N ALA A 98 12.91 1.83 9.18
CA ALA A 98 12.97 3.29 9.05
C ALA A 98 13.46 3.93 10.36
N LEU A 99 13.46 5.27 10.47
CA LEU A 99 13.83 5.96 11.73
C LEU A 99 12.84 5.62 12.86
N LEU A 100 11.55 5.62 12.55
CA LEU A 100 10.44 5.26 13.43
C LEU A 100 9.51 4.28 12.72
N ASP A 101 8.72 3.54 13.49
CA ASP A 101 7.50 2.87 13.03
C ASP A 101 6.27 3.70 13.45
N ILE A 102 5.08 3.31 12.97
CA ILE A 102 3.78 3.78 13.49
C ILE A 102 2.84 2.58 13.69
N ASN A 103 2.09 2.54 14.80
CA ASN A 103 1.15 1.46 15.12
C ASN A 103 -0.31 1.80 14.76
N THR A 104 -1.24 0.86 15.00
CA THR A 104 -2.69 1.04 14.75
C THR A 104 -3.37 2.08 15.65
N SER A 105 -2.69 2.55 16.69
CA SER A 105 -3.13 3.65 17.57
C SER A 105 -2.50 4.99 17.16
N PHE A 106 -1.83 5.05 16.00
CA PHE A 106 -1.11 6.21 15.46
C PHE A 106 0.07 6.68 16.34
N GLU A 107 0.54 5.81 17.25
CA GLU A 107 1.73 6.07 18.07
C GLU A 107 3.00 5.75 17.29
N PHE A 108 3.97 6.66 17.32
CA PHE A 108 5.27 6.46 16.70
C PHE A 108 6.22 5.68 17.63
N LEU A 109 6.89 4.65 17.09
CA LEU A 109 7.76 3.75 17.85
C LEU A 109 9.24 3.90 17.40
N PRO A 110 10.22 4.06 18.31
CA PRO A 110 11.64 4.14 17.96
C PRO A 110 12.15 2.93 17.16
N LYS A 111 12.89 3.16 16.07
CA LYS A 111 13.51 2.13 15.19
C LYS A 111 15.01 2.40 14.95
N LEU A 112 15.38 3.00 13.82
CA LEU A 112 16.76 3.47 13.57
C LEU A 112 17.06 4.80 14.26
N ALA A 113 16.05 5.54 14.72
CA ALA A 113 16.18 6.64 15.66
C ALA A 113 15.64 6.26 17.04
N ASP A 114 16.33 6.70 18.08
CA ASP A 114 15.86 6.65 19.48
C ASP A 114 14.94 7.84 19.79
N SER A 115 15.14 8.99 19.15
CA SER A 115 14.18 10.10 19.20
C SER A 115 14.21 11.02 17.96
N VAL A 116 13.08 11.71 17.77
CA VAL A 116 12.87 12.79 16.79
C VAL A 116 12.22 13.95 17.55
N GLU A 117 12.99 15.00 17.80
CA GLU A 117 12.67 16.13 18.67
C GLU A 117 12.69 17.45 17.89
N THR A 118 11.91 18.45 18.30
CA THR A 118 11.96 19.82 17.78
C THR A 118 11.53 20.81 18.87
N ALA A 119 11.98 22.06 18.76
CA ALA A 119 11.66 23.15 19.68
C ALA A 119 10.99 24.35 18.99
N ASP A 120 10.97 24.36 17.66
CA ASP A 120 10.47 25.43 16.78
C ASP A 120 9.47 24.91 15.72
N ASN A 121 9.18 23.60 15.73
CA ASN A 121 8.40 22.88 14.73
C ASN A 121 8.96 22.96 13.29
N GLN A 122 10.21 23.38 13.12
CA GLN A 122 10.85 23.58 11.81
C GLN A 122 12.21 22.88 11.70
N THR A 123 12.96 22.82 12.79
CA THR A 123 14.26 22.16 12.90
C THR A 123 14.09 20.89 13.73
N TYR A 124 14.27 19.74 13.09
CA TYR A 124 14.08 18.43 13.72
C TYR A 124 15.42 17.77 14.03
N VAL A 125 15.71 17.61 15.32
CA VAL A 125 16.87 16.87 15.81
C VAL A 125 16.52 15.39 15.85
N VAL A 126 17.28 14.58 15.10
CA VAL A 126 17.15 13.12 15.07
C VAL A 126 18.38 12.51 15.73
N LYS A 127 18.15 11.63 16.70
CA LYS A 127 19.19 10.85 17.39
C LYS A 127 19.07 9.40 16.92
N LEU A 128 20.04 8.94 16.14
CA LEU A 128 20.14 7.56 15.66
C LEU A 128 20.41 6.60 16.82
N ASN A 129 19.87 5.38 16.71
CA ASN A 129 20.11 4.31 17.67
C ASN A 129 21.56 3.79 17.53
N PRO A 130 22.43 3.92 18.54
CA PRO A 130 23.87 3.61 18.41
C PRO A 130 24.20 2.12 18.41
N ALA A 131 23.20 1.23 18.45
CA ALA A 131 23.38 -0.20 18.17
C ALA A 131 23.06 -0.54 16.70
N ALA A 132 22.41 0.35 15.95
CA ALA A 132 21.96 0.12 14.59
C ALA A 132 23.13 -0.26 13.67
N LYS A 133 22.97 -1.37 12.95
CA LYS A 133 23.96 -1.92 12.03
C LYS A 133 23.30 -2.74 10.94
N TRP A 134 23.91 -2.72 9.76
CA TRP A 134 23.58 -3.55 8.62
C TRP A 134 23.79 -5.05 8.94
N ASN A 135 23.14 -5.96 8.20
CA ASN A 135 23.27 -7.41 8.38
C ASN A 135 24.69 -7.95 8.11
N ASP A 136 25.54 -7.21 7.40
CA ASP A 136 26.97 -7.48 7.21
C ASP A 136 27.84 -7.06 8.42
N GLY A 137 27.26 -6.33 9.38
CA GLY A 137 27.90 -5.86 10.60
C GLY A 137 28.44 -4.43 10.57
N GLN A 138 28.35 -3.70 9.45
CA GLN A 138 28.71 -2.27 9.43
C GLN A 138 27.72 -1.42 10.24
N PRO A 139 28.17 -0.42 11.02
CA PRO A 139 27.27 0.46 11.77
C PRO A 139 26.42 1.31 10.81
N PHE A 140 25.22 1.67 11.25
CA PHE A 140 24.36 2.62 10.55
C PHE A 140 24.50 4.02 11.15
N THR A 141 24.85 5.00 10.33
CA THR A 141 25.32 6.30 10.79
C THR A 141 24.71 7.47 10.01
N THR A 142 25.01 8.70 10.43
CA THR A 142 24.65 9.90 9.66
C THR A 142 25.30 9.96 8.27
N ALA A 143 26.33 9.13 7.99
CA ALA A 143 26.87 8.96 6.64
C ALA A 143 25.85 8.27 5.72
N ASP A 144 25.20 7.19 6.15
CA ASP A 144 24.13 6.51 5.41
C ASP A 144 22.93 7.42 5.20
N VAL A 145 22.55 8.20 6.22
CA VAL A 145 21.48 9.21 6.13
C VAL A 145 21.81 10.25 5.06
N ARG A 146 23.01 10.85 5.11
CA ARG A 146 23.46 11.85 4.12
C ARG A 146 23.55 11.26 2.72
N PHE A 147 24.14 10.06 2.58
CA PHE A 147 24.25 9.37 1.30
C PHE A 147 22.86 9.09 0.69
N THR A 148 21.95 8.49 1.48
CA THR A 148 20.57 8.20 1.06
C THR A 148 19.87 9.44 0.51
N LEU A 149 19.91 10.55 1.25
CA LEU A 149 19.18 11.76 0.86
C LEU A 149 19.80 12.44 -0.36
N LEU A 150 21.12 12.52 -0.47
CA LEU A 150 21.76 13.08 -1.67
C LEU A 150 21.57 12.20 -2.92
N SER A 151 21.46 10.89 -2.74
CA SER A 151 21.19 9.94 -3.83
C SER A 151 19.72 9.93 -4.26
N ALA A 152 18.77 9.69 -3.34
CA ALA A 152 17.34 9.55 -3.65
C ALA A 152 16.70 10.88 -4.11
N LEU A 153 17.22 12.02 -3.65
CA LEU A 153 16.75 13.34 -4.07
C LEU A 153 17.52 13.89 -5.27
N ASN A 154 18.49 13.16 -5.83
CA ASN A 154 19.15 13.57 -7.08
C ASN A 154 18.12 13.64 -8.24
N PRO A 155 18.12 14.70 -9.08
CA PRO A 155 17.15 14.83 -10.17
C PRO A 155 17.31 13.79 -11.30
N LYS A 156 18.36 12.97 -11.28
CA LYS A 156 18.54 11.81 -12.17
C LYS A 156 18.03 10.48 -11.59
N VAL A 157 17.61 10.47 -10.31
CA VAL A 157 17.20 9.27 -9.59
C VAL A 157 15.69 9.29 -9.37
N GLU A 158 15.01 8.27 -9.87
CA GLU A 158 13.59 8.03 -9.59
C GLU A 158 13.42 7.52 -8.15
N SER A 159 12.58 8.18 -7.35
CA SER A 159 12.34 7.83 -5.94
C SER A 159 10.91 8.18 -5.54
N SER A 160 10.33 7.37 -4.65
CA SER A 160 8.98 7.60 -4.10
C SER A 160 8.95 8.54 -2.89
N PHE A 161 10.11 9.06 -2.46
CA PHE A 161 10.22 9.96 -1.30
C PHE A 161 9.61 11.34 -1.55
N ARG A 162 8.60 11.70 -0.75
CA ARG A 162 7.89 13.00 -0.83
C ARG A 162 8.49 14.04 0.12
N LEU A 163 9.71 14.49 -0.15
CA LEU A 163 10.46 15.40 0.75
C LEU A 163 10.45 16.88 0.29
N ASN A 164 9.46 17.28 -0.49
CA ASN A 164 9.28 18.66 -0.99
C ASN A 164 9.07 19.74 0.09
N PHE A 165 8.87 19.35 1.34
CA PHE A 165 8.80 20.24 2.51
C PHE A 165 10.18 20.51 3.16
N VAL A 166 11.25 19.81 2.76
CA VAL A 166 12.60 19.94 3.34
C VAL A 166 13.35 21.13 2.72
N GLU A 167 14.09 21.87 3.53
CA GLU A 167 14.88 23.01 3.04
C GLU A 167 16.00 22.54 2.09
N GLY A 168 16.10 23.19 0.92
CA GLY A 168 17.05 22.83 -0.14
C GLY A 168 16.48 21.93 -1.24
N THR A 169 15.23 21.45 -1.13
CA THR A 169 14.54 20.76 -2.23
C THR A 169 13.70 21.71 -3.09
N ASP A 170 13.40 21.30 -4.32
CA ASP A 170 12.35 21.88 -5.16
C ASP A 170 10.95 21.38 -4.74
N ASP A 171 9.95 21.64 -5.58
CA ASP A 171 8.54 21.27 -5.37
C ASP A 171 8.26 19.79 -5.68
N ALA A 172 9.13 19.11 -6.43
CA ALA A 172 9.11 17.66 -6.63
C ALA A 172 9.87 16.90 -5.53
N GLY A 173 10.46 17.61 -4.57
CA GLY A 173 11.29 17.05 -3.50
C GLY A 173 12.72 16.74 -3.91
N LYS A 174 13.16 17.16 -5.10
CA LYS A 174 14.51 16.90 -5.62
C LYS A 174 15.47 18.02 -5.26
N LEU A 175 16.76 17.70 -5.28
CA LEU A 175 17.83 18.67 -5.26
C LEU A 175 17.83 19.45 -6.60
N PRO A 176 17.89 20.80 -6.57
CA PRO A 176 18.09 21.60 -7.78
C PRO A 176 19.30 21.14 -8.60
N GLU A 177 19.23 21.24 -9.93
CA GLU A 177 20.28 20.72 -10.81
C GLU A 177 21.66 21.32 -10.50
N GLY A 178 22.66 20.44 -10.33
CA GLY A 178 24.02 20.82 -9.97
C GLY A 178 24.31 20.93 -8.47
N GLN A 179 23.30 20.87 -7.60
CA GLN A 179 23.52 20.77 -6.15
C GLN A 179 24.11 19.40 -5.77
N SER A 180 25.01 19.42 -4.79
CA SER A 180 25.61 18.22 -4.16
C SER A 180 25.43 18.19 -2.64
N GLU A 181 24.66 19.13 -2.10
CA GLU A 181 24.33 19.26 -0.67
C GLU A 181 22.83 19.56 -0.51
N LEU A 182 22.25 19.11 0.61
CA LEU A 182 20.88 19.39 1.00
C LEU A 182 20.93 20.43 2.13
N THR A 183 20.58 21.69 1.86
CA THR A 183 20.84 22.79 2.80
C THR A 183 20.08 22.68 4.13
N GLY A 184 18.96 21.96 4.14
CA GLY A 184 18.22 21.63 5.35
C GLY A 184 18.83 20.49 6.19
N LEU A 185 19.79 19.73 5.67
CA LEU A 185 20.45 18.63 6.40
C LEU A 185 21.77 19.12 7.00
N LYS A 186 21.86 19.07 8.34
CA LYS A 186 23.10 19.32 9.08
C LYS A 186 23.46 18.09 9.90
N VAL A 187 24.55 17.42 9.54
CA VAL A 187 25.17 16.40 10.39
C VAL A 187 25.80 17.09 11.61
N VAL A 188 25.46 16.64 12.81
CA VAL A 188 26.00 17.16 14.08
C VAL A 188 27.14 16.26 14.55
N ASP A 189 26.93 14.95 14.52
CA ASP A 189 27.93 13.91 14.79
C ASP A 189 27.56 12.61 14.03
N GLU A 190 28.25 11.50 14.34
CA GLU A 190 28.05 10.19 13.71
C GLU A 190 26.63 9.60 13.91
N HIS A 191 25.95 10.00 14.98
CA HIS A 191 24.63 9.50 15.37
C HIS A 191 23.57 10.62 15.51
N THR A 192 23.93 11.90 15.42
CA THR A 192 22.99 13.03 15.53
C THR A 192 22.96 13.86 14.24
N PHE A 193 21.77 14.14 13.72
CA PHE A 193 21.58 15.12 12.65
C PHE A 193 20.36 16.02 12.89
N GLU A 194 20.42 17.21 12.30
CA GLU A 194 19.30 18.13 12.19
C GLU A 194 18.75 18.09 10.75
N LEU A 195 17.43 18.01 10.60
CA LEU A 195 16.74 18.21 9.33
C LEU A 195 15.73 19.36 9.45
N LYS A 196 15.90 20.38 8.60
CA LYS A 196 15.12 21.61 8.62
C LYS A 196 14.11 21.66 7.48
N THR A 197 12.90 22.11 7.79
CA THR A 197 11.78 22.22 6.85
C THR A 197 11.62 23.65 6.33
N LYS A 198 11.04 23.83 5.13
CA LYS A 198 10.86 25.13 4.47
C LYS A 198 10.03 26.12 5.30
N THR A 199 9.05 25.59 6.03
CA THR A 199 8.23 26.28 7.04
C THR A 199 8.12 25.39 8.27
N PRO A 200 7.69 25.91 9.44
CA PRO A 200 7.19 25.05 10.52
C PRO A 200 6.07 24.13 10.02
N ILE A 201 5.97 22.93 10.60
CA ILE A 201 4.94 21.91 10.32
C ILE A 201 4.62 21.13 11.61
N ASP A 202 3.47 20.45 11.69
CA ASP A 202 3.16 19.57 12.82
C ASP A 202 4.22 18.45 12.95
N PRO A 203 4.83 18.24 14.14
CA PRO A 203 5.84 17.19 14.35
C PRO A 203 5.41 15.77 13.95
N ASN A 204 4.12 15.48 13.88
CA ASN A 204 3.60 14.20 13.43
C ASN A 204 3.57 14.09 11.89
N ILE A 205 3.46 15.20 11.14
CA ILE A 205 3.71 15.22 9.68
C ILE A 205 5.15 14.80 9.42
N PHE A 206 6.11 15.42 10.12
CA PHE A 206 7.53 15.08 9.96
C PHE A 206 7.79 13.59 10.24
N LYS A 207 7.24 13.06 11.34
CA LYS A 207 7.40 11.64 11.69
C LYS A 207 6.74 10.71 10.66
N GLU A 208 5.53 11.02 10.19
CA GLU A 208 4.79 10.21 9.21
C GLU A 208 5.41 10.24 7.81
N THR A 209 5.84 11.41 7.33
CA THR A 209 6.28 11.58 5.94
C THR A 209 7.77 11.36 5.75
N PHE A 210 8.60 11.62 6.76
CA PHE A 210 10.04 11.31 6.75
C PHE A 210 10.35 10.06 7.59
N ALA A 211 10.09 10.10 8.90
CA ALA A 211 10.68 9.14 9.82
C ALA A 211 10.16 7.69 9.67
N THR A 212 8.92 7.48 9.22
CA THR A 212 8.35 6.13 8.97
C THR A 212 8.36 5.69 7.50
N LYS A 213 8.78 6.55 6.56
CA LYS A 213 8.72 6.28 5.11
C LYS A 213 10.06 6.32 4.37
N VAL A 214 11.10 6.88 4.97
CA VAL A 214 12.46 6.87 4.41
C VAL A 214 13.20 5.62 4.91
N TYR A 215 13.42 4.68 3.99
CA TYR A 215 14.43 3.62 4.16
C TYR A 215 15.78 4.10 3.65
N PHE A 216 16.85 3.66 4.31
CA PHE A 216 18.21 4.10 3.99
C PHE A 216 18.93 3.15 3.04
N LEU A 217 19.94 3.69 2.35
CA LEU A 217 20.88 2.97 1.51
C LEU A 217 22.21 2.79 2.23
N PRO A 218 22.86 1.61 2.16
CA PRO A 218 24.20 1.42 2.71
C PRO A 218 25.25 2.21 1.91
N GLU A 219 25.86 3.22 2.54
CA GLU A 219 26.91 4.06 1.91
C GLU A 219 28.06 3.21 1.40
N HIS A 220 28.51 2.26 2.24
CA HIS A 220 29.69 1.45 2.01
C HIS A 220 29.57 0.49 0.82
N VAL A 221 28.34 0.24 0.35
CA VAL A 221 28.04 -0.62 -0.82
C VAL A 221 27.79 0.19 -2.08
N LEU A 222 27.25 1.41 -1.97
CA LEU A 222 26.64 2.13 -3.11
C LEU A 222 27.26 3.50 -3.45
N LYS A 223 28.20 4.03 -2.65
CA LYS A 223 28.82 5.35 -2.88
C LYS A 223 29.49 5.56 -4.23
N ASP A 224 30.05 4.50 -4.82
CA ASP A 224 30.74 4.55 -6.10
C ASP A 224 29.79 4.39 -7.31
N VAL A 225 28.48 4.22 -7.07
CA VAL A 225 27.44 4.10 -8.11
C VAL A 225 26.97 5.51 -8.53
N SER A 226 27.04 5.81 -9.83
CA SER A 226 26.58 7.12 -10.34
C SER A 226 25.04 7.23 -10.31
N ALA A 227 24.53 8.46 -10.11
CA ALA A 227 23.10 8.72 -9.96
C ALA A 227 22.25 8.20 -11.16
N ASP A 228 22.77 8.31 -12.38
CA ASP A 228 22.15 7.79 -13.61
C ASP A 228 22.13 6.26 -13.72
N GLN A 229 22.93 5.55 -12.92
CA GLN A 229 22.98 4.08 -12.87
C GLN A 229 22.25 3.51 -11.63
N LEU A 230 22.02 4.34 -10.60
CA LEU A 230 21.53 3.88 -9.30
C LEU A 230 20.21 3.10 -9.40
N ASN A 231 19.20 3.61 -10.10
CA ASN A 231 17.90 2.92 -10.21
C ASN A 231 17.95 1.55 -10.90
N THR A 232 18.96 1.28 -11.73
CA THR A 232 19.13 0.00 -12.45
C THR A 232 20.19 -0.89 -11.80
N HIS A 233 20.85 -0.44 -10.72
CA HIS A 233 21.94 -1.15 -10.08
C HIS A 233 21.50 -2.52 -9.53
N PRO A 234 22.26 -3.62 -9.74
CA PRO A 234 21.86 -4.99 -9.37
C PRO A 234 21.48 -5.19 -7.90
N TYR A 235 21.99 -4.36 -6.99
CA TYR A 235 21.57 -4.34 -5.57
C TYR A 235 20.05 -4.29 -5.41
N PHE A 236 19.32 -3.50 -6.22
CA PHE A 236 17.87 -3.39 -6.11
C PHE A 236 17.08 -4.58 -6.69
N GLN A 237 17.77 -5.57 -7.27
CA GLN A 237 17.20 -6.88 -7.64
C GLN A 237 17.51 -7.96 -6.60
N LYS A 238 18.59 -7.77 -5.83
CA LYS A 238 19.08 -8.68 -4.78
C LYS A 238 19.73 -7.85 -3.65
N PRO A 239 18.92 -7.26 -2.75
CA PRO A 239 19.45 -6.45 -1.66
C PRO A 239 20.04 -7.38 -0.59
N GLU A 240 21.31 -7.77 -0.77
CA GLU A 240 22.02 -8.67 0.14
C GLU A 240 22.55 -7.96 1.40
N VAL A 241 22.71 -6.63 1.35
CA VAL A 241 23.01 -5.78 2.52
C VAL A 241 21.78 -4.96 2.89
N THR A 242 21.15 -5.27 4.02
CA THR A 242 19.93 -4.62 4.54
C THR A 242 19.97 -4.54 6.08
N ILE A 243 19.06 -3.77 6.69
CA ILE A 243 19.14 -3.40 8.12
C ILE A 243 18.02 -3.97 9.00
N GLY A 244 16.96 -4.50 8.39
CA GLY A 244 15.77 -4.99 9.07
C GLY A 244 15.93 -6.36 9.76
N PRO A 245 14.85 -6.85 10.39
CA PRO A 245 14.83 -8.11 11.14
C PRO A 245 14.97 -9.37 10.28
N PHE A 246 14.71 -9.25 8.97
CA PHE A 246 14.98 -10.28 7.97
C PHE A 246 15.86 -9.71 6.86
N GLN A 247 16.52 -10.61 6.15
CA GLN A 247 17.44 -10.33 5.04
C GLN A 247 17.04 -11.14 3.81
N TYR A 248 17.44 -10.68 2.63
CA TYR A 248 17.10 -11.33 1.36
C TYR A 248 17.60 -12.77 1.30
N ALA A 249 16.76 -13.68 0.77
CA ALA A 249 17.16 -15.04 0.45
C ALA A 249 16.81 -15.40 -1.01
N ASN A 250 15.59 -15.09 -1.48
CA ASN A 250 15.18 -15.37 -2.84
C ASN A 250 14.02 -14.46 -3.29
N PHE A 251 13.93 -14.19 -4.60
CA PHE A 251 12.73 -13.61 -5.20
C PHE A 251 12.40 -14.34 -6.50
N ARG A 252 11.28 -15.07 -6.47
CA ARG A 252 10.65 -15.65 -7.66
C ARG A 252 9.44 -14.81 -8.00
N LYS A 253 9.61 -13.91 -8.97
CA LYS A 253 8.53 -13.06 -9.49
C LYS A 253 7.27 -13.90 -9.79
N ASP A 254 6.10 -13.33 -9.45
CA ASP A 254 4.78 -13.95 -9.59
C ASP A 254 4.60 -15.28 -8.82
N GLN A 255 5.51 -15.63 -7.88
CA GLN A 255 5.44 -16.83 -7.04
C GLN A 255 5.67 -16.53 -5.55
N TYR A 256 6.84 -15.98 -5.17
CA TYR A 256 7.15 -15.62 -3.79
C TYR A 256 8.40 -14.73 -3.66
N THR A 257 8.46 -13.92 -2.60
CA THR A 257 9.72 -13.51 -1.98
C THR A 257 9.99 -14.36 -0.75
N GLU A 258 11.22 -14.81 -0.58
CA GLU A 258 11.73 -15.53 0.58
C GLU A 258 12.72 -14.63 1.31
N VAL A 259 12.46 -14.36 2.59
CA VAL A 259 13.38 -13.67 3.48
C VAL A 259 13.74 -14.60 4.63
N LYS A 260 15.02 -14.63 4.98
CA LYS A 260 15.58 -15.40 6.10
C LYS A 260 15.91 -14.47 7.26
N ARG A 261 15.95 -14.99 8.48
CA ARG A 261 16.30 -14.21 9.68
C ARG A 261 17.62 -13.44 9.50
N ASN A 262 17.65 -12.21 10.01
CA ASN A 262 18.89 -11.48 10.22
C ASN A 262 19.45 -11.84 11.61
N ASP A 263 20.34 -12.83 11.68
CA ASP A 263 21.00 -13.22 12.95
C ASP A 263 21.92 -12.10 13.50
N ASN A 264 22.27 -11.12 12.66
CA ASN A 264 23.01 -9.91 13.02
C ASN A 264 22.10 -8.72 13.38
N TYR A 265 20.77 -8.88 13.51
CA TYR A 265 19.86 -7.78 13.80
C TYR A 265 20.27 -7.02 15.08
N TYR A 266 20.18 -5.68 15.05
CA TYR A 266 20.62 -4.80 16.15
C TYR A 266 19.68 -4.77 17.35
N ARG A 267 18.48 -5.31 17.18
CA ARG A 267 17.43 -5.51 18.19
C ARG A 267 17.22 -7.03 18.38
N PRO A 268 16.40 -7.49 19.36
CA PRO A 268 16.20 -8.92 19.61
C PRO A 268 15.93 -9.70 18.32
N VAL A 269 16.83 -10.63 18.01
CA VAL A 269 16.87 -11.43 16.78
C VAL A 269 15.57 -12.23 16.61
N ALA A 270 15.10 -12.38 15.37
CA ALA A 270 13.77 -12.93 15.10
C ALA A 270 13.60 -14.37 15.58
N LYS A 271 12.43 -14.74 16.12
CA LYS A 271 12.18 -16.14 16.51
C LYS A 271 11.89 -17.05 15.32
N LEU A 272 11.35 -16.49 14.24
CA LEU A 272 11.14 -17.20 12.97
C LEU A 272 12.46 -17.32 12.22
N ASP A 273 12.70 -18.45 11.55
CA ASP A 273 13.86 -18.65 10.70
C ASP A 273 13.66 -18.03 9.30
N LYS A 274 12.43 -18.11 8.76
CA LYS A 274 12.07 -17.64 7.41
C LYS A 274 10.64 -17.09 7.34
N ILE A 275 10.43 -16.14 6.43
CA ILE A 275 9.11 -15.70 5.98
C ILE A 275 9.03 -15.83 4.46
N PHE A 276 7.96 -16.47 3.96
CA PHE A 276 7.59 -16.48 2.55
C PHE A 276 6.44 -15.50 2.31
N VAL A 277 6.69 -14.44 1.53
CA VAL A 277 5.64 -13.57 1.00
C VAL A 277 5.21 -14.14 -0.35
N LYS A 278 4.13 -14.92 -0.34
CA LYS A 278 3.70 -15.82 -1.43
C LYS A 278 2.60 -15.19 -2.27
N VAL A 279 2.81 -15.16 -3.58
CA VAL A 279 1.86 -14.62 -4.56
C VAL A 279 0.91 -15.74 -5.01
N LEU A 280 -0.40 -15.56 -4.84
CA LEU A 280 -1.40 -16.53 -5.28
C LEU A 280 -2.79 -15.90 -5.51
N PRO A 281 -3.60 -16.40 -6.45
CA PRO A 281 -4.98 -15.96 -6.64
C PRO A 281 -5.81 -16.02 -5.35
N ALA A 282 -6.73 -15.06 -5.16
CA ALA A 282 -7.51 -14.92 -3.92
C ALA A 282 -8.31 -16.19 -3.52
N THR A 283 -8.73 -17.00 -4.50
CA THR A 283 -9.36 -18.32 -4.26
C THR A 283 -8.37 -19.35 -3.70
N ASN A 284 -7.12 -19.31 -4.15
CA ASN A 284 -6.05 -20.20 -3.69
C ASN A 284 -5.55 -19.78 -2.30
N LEU A 285 -5.60 -18.48 -1.97
CA LEU A 285 -5.33 -17.96 -0.63
C LEU A 285 -6.27 -18.59 0.41
N VAL A 286 -7.57 -18.60 0.15
CA VAL A 286 -8.56 -19.23 1.03
C VAL A 286 -8.35 -20.74 1.16
N ALA A 287 -8.00 -21.43 0.06
CA ALA A 287 -7.68 -22.85 0.09
C ALA A 287 -6.42 -23.16 0.92
N GLN A 288 -5.39 -22.31 0.85
CA GLN A 288 -4.13 -22.53 1.57
C GLN A 288 -4.17 -22.09 3.04
N LEU A 289 -5.05 -21.15 3.40
CA LEU A 289 -5.44 -20.91 4.79
C LEU A 289 -6.18 -22.13 5.38
N GLN A 290 -6.96 -22.86 4.57
CA GLN A 290 -7.67 -24.08 4.99
C GLN A 290 -6.74 -25.30 5.15
N THR A 291 -5.72 -25.46 4.32
CA THR A 291 -4.72 -26.54 4.47
C THR A 291 -3.63 -26.22 5.52
N GLY A 292 -3.35 -24.94 5.76
CA GLY A 292 -2.20 -24.48 6.55
C GLY A 292 -0.93 -24.24 5.73
N ASP A 293 -1.00 -24.29 4.40
CA ASP A 293 0.12 -23.90 3.51
C ASP A 293 0.35 -22.37 3.46
N VAL A 294 -0.59 -21.58 4.00
CA VAL A 294 -0.48 -20.15 4.27
C VAL A 294 -0.91 -19.91 5.71
N GLN A 295 -0.08 -19.21 6.48
CA GLN A 295 -0.35 -18.90 7.90
C GLN A 295 -1.22 -17.67 8.05
N LEU A 296 -1.09 -16.66 7.19
CA LEU A 296 -1.90 -15.44 7.25
C LEU A 296 -1.98 -14.72 5.90
N ASN A 297 -2.96 -13.84 5.74
CA ASN A 297 -2.95 -12.88 4.64
C ASN A 297 -2.16 -11.60 5.00
N SER A 298 -1.86 -10.76 4.00
CA SER A 298 -1.39 -9.38 4.22
C SER A 298 -2.51 -8.40 3.88
N LEU A 299 -2.53 -7.22 4.50
CA LEU A 299 -3.37 -6.10 4.04
C LEU A 299 -2.46 -4.94 3.60
N PRO A 300 -2.84 -4.15 2.57
CA PRO A 300 -4.02 -4.29 1.73
C PRO A 300 -3.88 -5.35 0.60
N VAL A 301 -2.72 -5.98 0.43
CA VAL A 301 -2.39 -6.75 -0.80
C VAL A 301 -2.75 -8.24 -0.81
N GLY A 302 -3.33 -8.78 0.26
CA GLY A 302 -3.79 -10.17 0.39
C GLY A 302 -5.28 -10.24 0.69
N LEU A 303 -6.10 -9.66 -0.19
CA LEU A 303 -7.54 -9.57 0.02
C LEU A 303 -8.21 -10.94 -0.11
N ILE A 304 -8.90 -11.34 0.96
CA ILE A 304 -9.87 -12.44 0.94
C ILE A 304 -11.16 -11.93 0.27
N PRO A 305 -11.79 -12.66 -0.67
CA PRO A 305 -13.04 -12.21 -1.28
C PRO A 305 -14.22 -12.26 -0.31
N ILE A 306 -15.10 -11.26 -0.33
CA ILE A 306 -16.28 -11.16 0.56
C ILE A 306 -17.26 -12.35 0.45
N THR A 307 -17.25 -13.04 -0.69
CA THR A 307 -17.97 -14.31 -0.89
C THR A 307 -17.47 -15.42 0.03
N GLU A 308 -16.15 -15.47 0.28
CA GLU A 308 -15.47 -16.53 1.03
C GLU A 308 -15.41 -16.27 2.56
N TYR A 309 -15.81 -15.09 3.05
CA TYR A 309 -15.64 -14.71 4.48
C TYR A 309 -16.23 -15.75 5.44
N GLU A 310 -17.45 -16.22 5.21
CA GLU A 310 -18.11 -17.19 6.11
C GLU A 310 -17.44 -18.56 6.09
N LYS A 311 -16.84 -18.95 4.96
CA LYS A 311 -16.01 -20.15 4.84
C LYS A 311 -14.70 -19.99 5.62
N VAL A 312 -14.06 -18.82 5.57
CA VAL A 312 -12.83 -18.52 6.34
C VAL A 312 -13.12 -18.46 7.85
N LYS A 313 -14.21 -17.81 8.26
CA LYS A 313 -14.70 -17.79 9.66
C LYS A 313 -14.99 -19.19 10.21
N ALA A 314 -15.40 -20.13 9.35
CA ALA A 314 -15.67 -21.52 9.72
C ALA A 314 -14.41 -22.42 9.78
N LEU A 315 -13.21 -21.91 9.45
CA LEU A 315 -11.97 -22.70 9.47
C LEU A 315 -11.51 -22.99 10.90
N ALA A 316 -11.56 -24.28 11.29
CA ALA A 316 -11.18 -24.72 12.63
C ALA A 316 -9.73 -24.36 13.01
N ASN A 317 -8.82 -24.23 12.03
CA ASN A 317 -7.39 -23.93 12.20
C ASN A 317 -7.05 -22.44 12.15
N VAL A 318 -8.01 -21.52 11.94
CA VAL A 318 -7.76 -20.07 11.74
C VAL A 318 -8.49 -19.24 12.79
N ASN A 319 -7.83 -18.18 13.26
CA ASN A 319 -8.43 -17.06 13.99
C ASN A 319 -8.73 -15.93 12.98
N VAL A 320 -9.88 -15.29 13.13
CA VAL A 320 -10.40 -14.33 12.16
C VAL A 320 -10.84 -13.05 12.87
N ASP A 321 -10.43 -11.91 12.32
CA ASP A 321 -10.69 -10.56 12.83
C ASP A 321 -11.07 -9.63 11.65
N SER A 322 -11.61 -8.44 11.92
CA SER A 322 -11.94 -7.43 10.90
C SER A 322 -10.98 -6.25 10.99
N SER A 323 -10.49 -5.74 9.86
CA SER A 323 -9.71 -4.49 9.87
C SER A 323 -10.54 -3.28 10.29
N GLY A 324 -9.86 -2.20 10.65
CA GLY A 324 -10.43 -0.87 10.60
C GLY A 324 -10.94 -0.54 9.18
N PRO A 325 -11.91 0.38 9.06
CA PRO A 325 -12.49 0.80 7.78
C PRO A 325 -11.41 1.41 6.89
N SER A 326 -11.40 1.04 5.61
CA SER A 326 -10.34 1.47 4.69
C SER A 326 -10.83 1.69 3.27
N GLU A 327 -10.12 2.57 2.57
CA GLU A 327 -10.32 2.94 1.15
C GLU A 327 -11.78 3.22 0.77
N PRO A 328 -12.41 4.31 1.26
CA PRO A 328 -13.82 4.59 1.01
C PRO A 328 -14.16 4.66 -0.48
N ALA A 329 -15.23 3.97 -0.88
CA ALA A 329 -15.80 4.08 -2.21
C ALA A 329 -16.72 5.31 -2.27
N GLU A 330 -16.31 6.36 -2.98
CA GLU A 330 -17.01 7.64 -3.08
C GLU A 330 -17.70 7.81 -4.43
N ILE A 331 -18.88 8.42 -4.43
CA ILE A 331 -19.42 9.09 -5.62
C ILE A 331 -18.77 10.47 -5.71
N PHE A 332 -18.22 10.77 -6.88
CA PHE A 332 -17.59 12.04 -7.20
C PHE A 332 -18.52 12.85 -8.10
N PHE A 333 -18.93 14.02 -7.65
CA PHE A 333 -19.79 14.92 -8.41
C PHE A 333 -18.94 15.82 -9.31
N ASN A 334 -19.27 15.92 -10.60
CA ASN A 334 -18.77 17.02 -11.43
C ASN A 334 -19.54 18.29 -11.02
N THR A 335 -19.02 19.06 -10.06
CA THR A 335 -19.72 20.22 -9.47
C THR A 335 -19.94 21.36 -10.45
N LYS A 336 -19.23 21.40 -11.57
CA LYS A 336 -19.53 22.32 -12.69
C LYS A 336 -20.79 21.90 -13.48
N SER A 337 -21.08 20.61 -13.57
CA SER A 337 -22.29 20.05 -14.20
C SER A 337 -23.50 19.95 -13.25
N LEU A 338 -23.21 19.86 -11.94
CA LEU A 338 -24.14 19.77 -10.82
C LEU A 338 -23.77 20.83 -9.75
N PRO A 339 -23.97 22.14 -10.03
CA PRO A 339 -23.52 23.21 -9.16
C PRO A 339 -24.33 23.39 -7.89
N ASP A 340 -25.62 23.06 -7.90
CA ASP A 340 -26.48 23.18 -6.72
C ASP A 340 -26.20 22.06 -5.70
N ALA A 341 -25.79 22.46 -4.50
CA ALA A 341 -25.59 21.56 -3.37
C ALA A 341 -26.88 20.81 -3.00
N LYS A 342 -28.08 21.40 -3.12
CA LYS A 342 -29.35 20.70 -2.82
C LYS A 342 -29.57 19.48 -3.71
N VAL A 343 -29.11 19.52 -4.96
CA VAL A 343 -29.20 18.36 -5.87
C VAL A 343 -28.22 17.27 -5.45
N ARG A 344 -27.01 17.63 -4.99
CA ARG A 344 -26.01 16.67 -4.48
C ARG A 344 -26.49 16.05 -3.15
N GLN A 345 -27.03 16.86 -2.25
CA GLN A 345 -27.69 16.42 -1.01
C GLN A 345 -28.89 15.50 -1.29
N ALA A 346 -29.73 15.83 -2.28
CA ALA A 346 -30.84 14.98 -2.70
C ALA A 346 -30.36 13.61 -3.23
N ILE A 347 -29.23 13.59 -3.96
CA ILE A 347 -28.56 12.34 -4.33
C ILE A 347 -28.20 11.56 -3.07
N ALA A 348 -27.50 12.15 -2.10
CA ALA A 348 -27.11 11.47 -0.84
C ALA A 348 -28.30 10.92 -0.04
N TYR A 349 -29.36 11.71 0.19
CA TYR A 349 -30.58 11.24 0.86
C TYR A 349 -31.28 10.11 0.09
N ALA A 350 -31.13 10.03 -1.23
CA ALA A 350 -31.66 8.92 -2.01
C ALA A 350 -30.85 7.62 -1.89
N LEU A 351 -29.60 7.63 -1.42
CA LEU A 351 -28.74 6.43 -1.46
C LEU A 351 -29.02 5.48 -0.28
N ASN A 352 -29.49 4.26 -0.55
CA ASN A 352 -29.58 3.23 0.48
C ASN A 352 -28.22 2.53 0.70
N ARG A 353 -27.26 3.30 1.24
CA ARG A 353 -25.89 2.86 1.51
C ARG A 353 -25.84 1.68 2.49
N GLN A 354 -26.75 1.64 3.46
CA GLN A 354 -26.88 0.53 4.40
C GLN A 354 -27.26 -0.78 3.70
N LEU A 355 -28.17 -0.76 2.71
CA LEU A 355 -28.51 -1.95 1.91
C LEU A 355 -27.31 -2.51 1.14
N ILE A 356 -26.40 -1.64 0.67
CA ILE A 356 -25.15 -2.04 0.01
C ILE A 356 -24.21 -2.73 1.01
N VAL A 357 -24.06 -2.18 2.21
CA VAL A 357 -23.28 -2.77 3.32
C VAL A 357 -23.86 -4.13 3.76
N GLU A 358 -25.18 -4.28 3.78
CA GLU A 358 -25.85 -5.53 4.17
C GLU A 358 -25.78 -6.60 3.07
N GLN A 359 -26.19 -6.28 1.83
CA GLN A 359 -26.30 -7.27 0.76
C GLN A 359 -24.97 -7.66 0.13
N LEU A 360 -24.05 -6.70 -0.08
CA LEU A 360 -22.78 -6.95 -0.76
C LEU A 360 -21.65 -7.21 0.24
N PHE A 361 -21.63 -6.48 1.36
CA PHE A 361 -20.59 -6.59 2.38
C PHE A 361 -20.96 -7.42 3.60
N LYS A 362 -22.22 -7.88 3.77
CA LYS A 362 -22.64 -8.68 4.94
C LYS A 362 -22.28 -8.02 6.30
N GLY A 363 -22.30 -6.68 6.36
CA GLY A 363 -21.86 -5.91 7.54
C GLY A 363 -20.34 -5.77 7.71
N GLN A 364 -19.54 -6.10 6.69
CA GLN A 364 -18.07 -5.95 6.67
C GLN A 364 -17.63 -4.70 5.89
N ALA A 365 -18.43 -3.65 6.05
CA ALA A 365 -18.15 -2.29 5.63
C ALA A 365 -18.93 -1.36 6.58
N GLU A 366 -18.67 -0.06 6.50
CA GLU A 366 -19.46 0.96 7.20
C GLU A 366 -19.90 2.08 6.25
N VAL A 367 -20.92 2.83 6.67
CA VAL A 367 -21.36 4.06 6.01
C VAL A 367 -20.72 5.25 6.74
N ILE A 368 -19.89 6.00 6.02
CA ILE A 368 -19.42 7.34 6.37
C ILE A 368 -19.82 8.29 5.25
N ASP A 369 -19.81 9.60 5.50
CA ASP A 369 -20.22 10.59 4.49
C ASP A 369 -19.02 11.20 3.75
N GLY A 370 -17.96 11.57 4.49
CA GLY A 370 -16.73 12.14 3.94
C GLY A 370 -15.71 11.11 3.46
N SER A 371 -14.57 11.62 2.96
CA SER A 371 -13.45 10.82 2.43
C SER A 371 -12.51 10.24 3.50
N VAL A 372 -12.61 10.69 4.75
CA VAL A 372 -11.73 10.29 5.87
C VAL A 372 -12.35 9.08 6.60
N PRO A 373 -11.66 7.92 6.70
CA PRO A 373 -12.17 6.76 7.44
C PRO A 373 -12.32 7.04 8.94
N SER A 374 -13.29 6.38 9.61
CA SER A 374 -13.58 6.62 11.03
C SER A 374 -12.52 6.12 12.02
N ASP A 375 -11.47 5.43 11.55
CA ASP A 375 -10.29 5.09 12.35
C ASP A 375 -9.14 6.10 12.24
N ASN A 376 -9.22 7.10 11.36
CA ASN A 376 -8.22 8.16 11.27
C ASN A 376 -8.43 9.21 12.39
N PRO A 377 -7.37 9.68 13.09
CA PRO A 377 -7.50 10.65 14.18
C PRO A 377 -8.20 11.96 13.82
N TYR A 378 -8.22 12.35 12.54
CA TYR A 378 -8.83 13.58 12.04
C TYR A 378 -10.26 13.39 11.51
N TYR A 379 -10.88 12.22 11.69
CA TYR A 379 -12.29 12.02 11.36
C TYR A 379 -13.21 12.92 12.22
N ASN A 380 -14.03 13.75 11.57
CA ASN A 380 -15.01 14.60 12.27
C ASN A 380 -16.29 13.80 12.58
N ASP A 381 -16.39 13.31 13.81
CA ASP A 381 -17.52 12.53 14.33
C ASP A 381 -18.79 13.34 14.65
N LYS A 382 -18.74 14.68 14.52
CA LYS A 382 -19.86 15.60 14.82
C LYS A 382 -20.78 15.83 13.63
N LEU A 383 -20.38 15.40 12.42
CA LEU A 383 -21.17 15.54 11.19
C LEU A 383 -22.49 14.77 11.31
N THR A 384 -23.60 15.36 10.86
CA THR A 384 -24.94 14.74 10.97
C THR A 384 -25.20 13.83 9.75
N PRO A 385 -25.28 12.49 9.90
CA PRO A 385 -25.21 11.61 8.74
C PRO A 385 -26.37 11.77 7.73
N TYR A 386 -26.06 11.71 6.43
CA TYR A 386 -27.05 11.65 5.35
C TYR A 386 -27.79 10.30 5.36
N THR A 387 -28.85 10.19 6.17
CA THR A 387 -29.69 8.98 6.24
C THR A 387 -30.42 8.71 4.92
N TYR A 388 -30.77 7.45 4.65
CA TYR A 388 -31.64 7.10 3.52
C TYR A 388 -33.06 7.63 3.74
N ASP A 389 -33.44 8.67 2.98
CA ASP A 389 -34.72 9.36 3.02
C ASP A 389 -35.14 9.78 1.60
N PRO A 390 -35.81 8.89 0.84
CA PRO A 390 -36.28 9.17 -0.52
C PRO A 390 -37.28 10.33 -0.62
N ASP A 391 -37.98 10.69 0.45
CA ASP A 391 -38.99 11.75 0.40
C ASP A 391 -38.38 13.13 0.67
N LYS A 392 -37.38 13.22 1.56
CA LYS A 392 -36.51 14.39 1.68
C LYS A 392 -35.68 14.63 0.42
N ALA A 393 -35.22 13.57 -0.25
CA ALA A 393 -34.59 13.68 -1.56
C ALA A 393 -35.52 14.33 -2.61
N LYS A 394 -36.77 13.85 -2.74
CA LYS A 394 -37.78 14.44 -3.64
C LYS A 394 -38.10 15.90 -3.27
N ALA A 395 -38.19 16.22 -1.97
CA ALA A 395 -38.43 17.58 -1.49
C ALA A 395 -37.29 18.53 -1.90
N LEU A 396 -36.03 18.14 -1.69
CA LEU A 396 -34.86 18.92 -2.11
C LEU A 396 -34.82 19.15 -3.63
N LEU A 397 -35.21 18.17 -4.45
CA LEU A 397 -35.31 18.32 -5.92
C LEU A 397 -36.42 19.27 -6.36
N ALA A 398 -37.54 19.30 -5.63
CA ALA A 398 -38.60 20.27 -5.85
C ALA A 398 -38.15 21.69 -5.46
N GLU A 399 -37.43 21.84 -4.34
CA GLU A 399 -36.85 23.12 -3.89
C GLU A 399 -35.76 23.65 -4.83
N SER A 400 -34.92 22.78 -5.40
CA SER A 400 -33.88 23.16 -6.36
C SER A 400 -34.41 23.42 -7.78
N GLY A 401 -35.70 23.15 -8.03
CA GLY A 401 -36.29 23.23 -9.37
C GLY A 401 -35.64 22.29 -10.39
N TRP A 402 -35.26 21.07 -9.97
CA TRP A 402 -34.53 20.13 -10.82
C TRP A 402 -35.33 19.68 -12.04
N ASP A 403 -34.72 19.76 -13.24
CA ASP A 403 -35.32 19.17 -14.45
C ASP A 403 -35.11 17.66 -14.48
N ALA A 404 -36.14 16.91 -14.08
CA ALA A 404 -36.17 15.45 -14.14
C ALA A 404 -35.94 14.86 -15.56
N LYS A 405 -35.95 15.66 -16.63
CA LYS A 405 -35.60 15.22 -17.99
C LYS A 405 -34.08 15.24 -18.25
N LYS A 406 -33.30 16.02 -17.50
CA LYS A 406 -31.84 16.12 -17.61
C LYS A 406 -31.23 14.76 -17.20
N PRO A 407 -30.55 14.04 -18.12
CA PRO A 407 -29.86 12.82 -17.76
C PRO A 407 -28.61 13.14 -16.93
N LEU A 408 -28.30 12.28 -15.95
CA LEU A 408 -27.01 12.23 -15.28
C LEU A 408 -26.17 11.11 -15.89
N ARG A 409 -25.05 11.42 -16.54
CA ARG A 409 -24.09 10.38 -16.96
C ARG A 409 -23.35 9.88 -15.72
N PHE A 410 -23.57 8.61 -15.38
CA PHE A 410 -22.86 7.93 -14.31
C PHE A 410 -21.83 6.98 -14.94
N LEU A 411 -20.55 7.35 -14.81
CA LEU A 411 -19.43 6.53 -15.27
C LEU A 411 -19.06 5.52 -14.18
N ILE A 412 -18.93 4.24 -14.55
CA ILE A 412 -18.57 3.17 -13.61
C ILE A 412 -17.41 2.36 -14.21
N PRO A 413 -16.26 2.22 -13.50
CA PRO A 413 -15.17 1.38 -13.95
C PRO A 413 -15.51 -0.11 -13.77
N VAL A 414 -15.34 -0.89 -14.83
CA VAL A 414 -15.53 -2.35 -14.80
C VAL A 414 -14.34 -3.07 -14.19
N GLY A 415 -14.59 -4.25 -13.61
CA GLY A 415 -13.57 -5.15 -13.07
C GLY A 415 -13.77 -5.43 -11.58
N ASN A 416 -14.12 -4.40 -10.80
CA ASN A 416 -14.60 -4.60 -9.42
C ASN A 416 -16.10 -4.90 -9.44
N LYS A 417 -16.44 -6.19 -9.38
CA LYS A 417 -17.84 -6.66 -9.42
C LYS A 417 -18.69 -6.18 -8.26
N VAL A 418 -18.10 -5.95 -7.08
CA VAL A 418 -18.82 -5.39 -5.93
C VAL A 418 -19.16 -3.91 -6.16
N ARG A 419 -18.22 -3.13 -6.71
CA ARG A 419 -18.47 -1.73 -7.11
C ARG A 419 -19.50 -1.63 -8.24
N GLU A 420 -19.46 -2.55 -9.21
CA GLU A 420 -20.48 -2.64 -10.27
C GLU A 420 -21.88 -2.92 -9.72
N GLN A 421 -22.02 -3.87 -8.77
CA GLN A 421 -23.28 -4.19 -8.11
C GLN A 421 -23.79 -3.07 -7.20
N ALA A 422 -22.89 -2.42 -6.46
CA ALA A 422 -23.22 -1.25 -5.65
C ALA A 422 -23.76 -0.12 -6.52
N ALA A 423 -23.10 0.16 -7.65
CA ALA A 423 -23.56 1.16 -8.60
C ALA A 423 -24.94 0.83 -9.22
N ASP A 424 -25.24 -0.44 -9.48
CA ASP A 424 -26.57 -0.84 -9.96
C ASP A 424 -27.68 -0.60 -8.90
N ILE A 425 -27.40 -0.77 -7.61
CA ILE A 425 -28.31 -0.38 -6.50
C ILE A 425 -28.48 1.15 -6.45
N LEU A 426 -27.37 1.91 -6.54
CA LEU A 426 -27.40 3.38 -6.54
C LEU A 426 -28.22 3.94 -7.71
N VAL A 427 -28.10 3.34 -8.90
CA VAL A 427 -28.90 3.70 -10.09
C VAL A 427 -30.39 3.50 -9.86
N GLN A 428 -30.79 2.37 -9.26
CA GLN A 428 -32.20 2.13 -8.94
C GLN A 428 -32.71 3.18 -7.95
N ASN A 429 -31.99 3.37 -6.83
CA ASN A 429 -32.35 4.35 -5.81
C ASN A 429 -32.54 5.77 -6.35
N LEU A 430 -31.66 6.21 -7.27
CA LEU A 430 -31.77 7.53 -7.90
C LEU A 430 -32.95 7.60 -8.89
N THR A 431 -33.26 6.50 -9.57
CA THR A 431 -34.43 6.38 -10.44
C THR A 431 -35.74 6.47 -9.63
N ASP A 432 -35.78 5.85 -8.44
CA ASP A 432 -36.95 5.84 -7.55
C ASP A 432 -37.33 7.23 -6.98
N VAL A 433 -36.37 8.16 -6.91
CA VAL A 433 -36.63 9.58 -6.55
C VAL A 433 -36.82 10.50 -7.76
N GLY A 434 -36.74 9.97 -8.98
CA GLY A 434 -37.04 10.70 -10.22
C GLY A 434 -35.84 11.25 -10.99
N PHE A 435 -34.60 10.85 -10.68
CA PHE A 435 -33.48 11.12 -11.58
C PHE A 435 -33.53 10.21 -12.81
N LYS A 436 -33.12 10.75 -13.96
CA LYS A 436 -32.82 9.97 -15.15
C LYS A 436 -31.32 9.69 -15.21
N ILE A 437 -30.90 8.44 -15.02
CA ILE A 437 -29.47 8.07 -15.10
C ILE A 437 -29.15 7.49 -16.48
N ASP A 438 -28.03 7.95 -17.06
CA ASP A 438 -27.38 7.35 -18.23
C ASP A 438 -26.14 6.61 -17.76
N VAL A 439 -26.23 5.28 -17.66
CA VAL A 439 -25.20 4.42 -17.06
C VAL A 439 -24.19 4.01 -18.11
N GLN A 440 -22.94 4.43 -17.96
CA GLN A 440 -21.87 4.09 -18.92
C GLN A 440 -20.73 3.35 -18.21
N LYS A 441 -20.56 2.06 -18.53
CA LYS A 441 -19.53 1.19 -17.94
C LYS A 441 -18.31 1.10 -18.87
N TYR A 442 -17.11 1.39 -18.36
CA TYR A 442 -15.85 1.47 -19.13
C TYR A 442 -14.68 0.79 -18.40
N ASP A 443 -13.60 0.46 -19.11
CA ASP A 443 -12.32 0.17 -18.47
C ASP A 443 -11.74 1.43 -17.80
N PHE A 444 -10.80 1.26 -16.88
CA PHE A 444 -10.29 2.37 -16.08
C PHE A 444 -9.58 3.45 -16.91
N GLY A 445 -8.83 3.08 -17.95
CA GLY A 445 -8.13 4.05 -18.81
C GLY A 445 -9.11 4.92 -19.60
N THR A 446 -10.03 4.29 -20.34
CA THR A 446 -11.09 4.97 -21.07
C THR A 446 -11.99 5.82 -20.16
N LEU A 447 -12.17 5.41 -18.90
CA LEU A 447 -12.96 6.17 -17.94
C LEU A 447 -12.22 7.42 -17.43
N ILE A 448 -10.93 7.32 -17.10
CA ILE A 448 -10.12 8.49 -16.72
C ILE A 448 -10.05 9.51 -17.87
N ASP A 449 -9.82 9.06 -19.11
CA ASP A 449 -9.91 9.92 -20.30
C ASP A 449 -11.25 10.70 -20.37
N LYS A 450 -12.36 10.07 -19.96
CA LYS A 450 -13.69 10.70 -19.96
C LYS A 450 -13.91 11.64 -18.78
N VAL A 451 -13.33 11.35 -17.61
CA VAL A 451 -13.33 12.22 -16.45
C VAL A 451 -12.54 13.51 -16.74
N ASP A 452 -11.32 13.38 -17.26
CA ASP A 452 -10.46 14.50 -17.67
C ASP A 452 -11.13 15.39 -18.73
N ASN A 453 -11.82 14.78 -19.70
CA ASN A 453 -12.60 15.51 -20.72
C ASN A 453 -13.99 15.99 -20.22
N GLN A 454 -14.25 15.94 -18.91
CA GLN A 454 -15.47 16.46 -18.25
C GLN A 454 -16.76 15.81 -18.79
N GLN A 455 -16.69 14.55 -19.25
CA GLN A 455 -17.77 13.83 -19.92
C GLN A 455 -18.70 13.07 -18.96
N TYR A 456 -18.87 13.55 -17.73
CA TYR A 456 -19.63 12.88 -16.68
C TYR A 456 -20.37 13.88 -15.79
N GLU A 457 -21.45 13.43 -15.14
CA GLU A 457 -22.07 14.10 -14.01
C GLU A 457 -21.67 13.41 -12.68
N LEU A 458 -21.62 12.08 -12.69
CA LEU A 458 -21.24 11.20 -11.57
C LEU A 458 -20.15 10.20 -11.99
N THR A 459 -19.22 9.88 -11.10
CA THR A 459 -18.31 8.71 -11.22
C THR A 459 -18.06 8.07 -9.86
N ILE A 460 -17.60 6.81 -9.82
CA ILE A 460 -17.35 6.06 -8.57
C ILE A 460 -15.94 5.43 -8.53
N PHE A 461 -15.15 5.88 -7.54
CA PHE A 461 -13.79 5.40 -7.27
C PHE A 461 -13.62 5.07 -5.77
N ASN A 462 -12.56 4.34 -5.42
CA ASN A 462 -12.09 4.30 -4.05
C ASN A 462 -11.08 5.44 -3.84
N ARG A 463 -11.10 6.08 -2.67
CA ARG A 463 -10.03 6.94 -2.16
C ARG A 463 -8.97 6.06 -1.49
N ASP A 464 -7.69 6.40 -1.62
CA ASP A 464 -6.64 5.63 -0.94
C ASP A 464 -6.67 5.85 0.58
N TYR A 465 -6.11 4.92 1.35
CA TYR A 465 -5.88 5.11 2.78
C TYR A 465 -4.63 5.98 3.03
N TYR A 466 -4.83 7.14 3.62
CA TYR A 466 -3.78 8.04 4.11
C TYR A 466 -3.79 8.14 5.64
N ILE A 467 -2.60 8.24 6.22
CA ILE A 467 -2.40 8.52 7.65
C ILE A 467 -2.44 10.04 7.85
N GLU A 468 -1.55 10.77 7.17
CA GLU A 468 -1.50 12.23 7.14
C GLU A 468 -2.71 12.84 6.39
N PRO A 469 -3.63 13.54 7.08
CA PRO A 469 -4.95 13.92 6.56
C PRO A 469 -4.94 14.87 5.35
N SER A 470 -3.94 15.73 5.18
CA SER A 470 -3.88 16.68 4.05
C SER A 470 -4.02 16.00 2.67
N ASN A 471 -3.53 14.77 2.55
CA ASN A 471 -3.63 13.97 1.32
C ASN A 471 -5.09 13.70 0.92
N TYR A 472 -6.01 13.52 1.88
CA TYR A 472 -7.44 13.35 1.58
C TYR A 472 -8.04 14.61 0.93
N PHE A 473 -7.52 15.80 1.23
CA PHE A 473 -8.17 17.06 0.85
C PHE A 473 -7.66 17.69 -0.45
N SER A 474 -6.52 17.25 -0.98
CA SER A 474 -5.93 17.79 -2.24
C SER A 474 -6.85 17.74 -3.48
N LEU A 475 -7.84 16.84 -3.47
CA LEU A 475 -8.91 16.76 -4.48
C LEU A 475 -9.79 18.02 -4.55
N PHE A 476 -9.99 18.70 -3.42
CA PHE A 476 -10.94 19.81 -3.28
C PHE A 476 -10.30 21.19 -3.49
N GLU A 477 -8.98 21.26 -3.63
CA GLU A 477 -8.21 22.49 -3.83
C GLU A 477 -8.44 23.05 -5.25
N SER A 478 -8.87 24.31 -5.33
CA SER A 478 -9.21 25.03 -6.58
C SER A 478 -8.06 25.03 -7.58
N GLY A 479 -8.23 24.30 -8.69
CA GLY A 479 -7.26 24.27 -9.78
C GLY A 479 -6.05 23.35 -9.56
N ASN A 480 -6.03 22.56 -8.48
CA ASN A 480 -5.10 21.43 -8.35
C ASN A 480 -5.32 20.45 -9.53
N GLY A 481 -4.25 19.86 -10.07
CA GLY A 481 -4.35 18.90 -11.17
C GLY A 481 -5.16 17.64 -10.85
N ASN A 482 -5.29 17.28 -9.57
CA ASN A 482 -6.11 16.18 -9.07
C ASN A 482 -7.59 16.55 -8.89
N ASN A 483 -7.97 17.83 -8.99
CA ASN A 483 -9.36 18.31 -8.84
C ASN A 483 -10.16 18.05 -10.13
N PHE A 484 -10.36 16.77 -10.47
CA PHE A 484 -11.16 16.37 -11.62
C PHE A 484 -12.66 16.64 -11.42
N ILE A 485 -13.12 16.74 -10.16
CA ILE A 485 -14.51 17.10 -9.78
C ILE A 485 -14.89 18.55 -10.14
N LEU A 486 -13.90 19.42 -10.38
CA LEU A 486 -14.09 20.84 -10.72
C LEU A 486 -14.77 21.63 -9.57
N TYR A 487 -14.45 21.25 -8.34
CA TYR A 487 -14.89 21.96 -7.14
C TYR A 487 -14.02 23.19 -6.90
N SER A 488 -14.58 24.24 -6.31
CA SER A 488 -13.84 25.46 -5.99
C SER A 488 -14.59 26.24 -4.91
N ASN A 489 -13.93 26.44 -3.77
CA ASN A 489 -14.44 27.22 -2.66
C ASN A 489 -13.24 27.88 -1.94
N PRO A 490 -13.09 29.22 -1.98
CA PRO A 490 -11.92 29.89 -1.42
C PRO A 490 -11.68 29.64 0.08
N ARG A 491 -12.71 29.31 0.86
CA ARG A 491 -12.54 28.94 2.29
C ARG A 491 -12.00 27.52 2.43
N VAL A 492 -12.38 26.60 1.55
CA VAL A 492 -11.78 25.26 1.48
C VAL A 492 -10.31 25.35 1.07
N ASP A 493 -9.97 26.17 0.08
CA ASP A 493 -8.57 26.40 -0.32
C ASP A 493 -7.73 26.95 0.85
N GLU A 494 -8.27 27.96 1.56
CA GLU A 494 -7.65 28.54 2.75
C GLU A 494 -7.43 27.50 3.86
N LEU A 495 -8.45 26.69 4.18
CA LEU A 495 -8.39 25.66 5.22
C LEU A 495 -7.45 24.50 4.85
N ILE A 496 -7.35 24.13 3.57
CA ILE A 496 -6.38 23.14 3.08
C ILE A 496 -4.95 23.63 3.32
N HIS A 497 -4.64 24.87 2.92
CA HIS A 497 -3.31 25.46 3.14
C HIS A 497 -3.00 25.66 4.63
N GLN A 498 -3.98 26.13 5.43
CA GLN A 498 -3.83 26.28 6.88
C GLN A 498 -3.59 24.91 7.55
N GLY A 499 -4.38 23.89 7.22
CA GLY A 499 -4.22 22.55 7.79
C GLY A 499 -2.91 21.88 7.38
N ALA A 500 -2.37 22.18 6.20
CA ALA A 500 -1.07 21.68 5.74
C ALA A 500 0.14 22.38 6.37
N THR A 501 -0.04 23.55 7.02
CA THR A 501 1.06 24.39 7.56
C THR A 501 0.94 24.73 9.04
N GLU A 502 -0.22 24.51 9.67
CA GLU A 502 -0.37 24.57 11.12
C GLU A 502 0.47 23.47 11.79
N SER A 503 1.13 23.83 12.89
CA SER A 503 2.04 22.97 13.63
C SER A 503 1.57 22.65 15.06
N ASP A 504 0.52 23.32 15.52
CA ASP A 504 -0.25 22.97 16.70
C ASP A 504 -1.34 21.97 16.32
N SER A 505 -1.15 20.69 16.69
CA SER A 505 -2.09 19.62 16.34
C SER A 505 -3.54 19.89 16.78
N ALA A 506 -3.75 20.60 17.91
CA ALA A 506 -5.10 20.88 18.40
C ALA A 506 -5.81 21.93 17.54
N LYS A 507 -5.09 22.98 17.08
CA LYS A 507 -5.62 23.91 16.07
C LYS A 507 -5.82 23.22 14.72
N ARG A 508 -4.91 22.32 14.35
CA ARG A 508 -4.96 21.52 13.12
C ARG A 508 -6.22 20.65 13.06
N HIS A 509 -6.65 20.05 14.18
CA HIS A 509 -7.95 19.39 14.29
C HIS A 509 -9.12 20.34 14.04
N VAL A 510 -9.14 21.54 14.64
CA VAL A 510 -10.23 22.52 14.44
C VAL A 510 -10.33 22.97 12.98
N ILE A 511 -9.19 23.18 12.31
CA ILE A 511 -9.13 23.52 10.88
C ILE A 511 -9.73 22.39 10.02
N TYR A 512 -9.38 21.13 10.31
CA TYR A 512 -9.90 19.98 9.56
C TYR A 512 -11.35 19.60 9.93
N ASP A 513 -11.83 19.92 11.14
CA ASP A 513 -13.24 19.84 11.50
C ASP A 513 -14.08 20.81 10.64
N GLU A 514 -13.66 22.08 10.54
CA GLU A 514 -14.34 23.10 9.71
C GLU A 514 -14.31 22.72 8.23
N LEU A 515 -13.17 22.27 7.73
CA LEU A 515 -13.03 21.81 6.33
C LEU A 515 -13.99 20.65 6.04
N GLN A 516 -14.06 19.64 6.91
CA GLN A 516 -14.98 18.53 6.76
C GLN A 516 -16.45 18.95 6.87
N GLN A 517 -16.79 19.95 7.69
CA GLN A 517 -18.14 20.49 7.77
C GLN A 517 -18.56 21.17 6.45
N ILE A 518 -17.70 22.03 5.87
CA ILE A 518 -18.00 22.68 4.58
C ILE A 518 -18.13 21.63 3.45
N LEU A 519 -17.24 20.64 3.42
CA LEU A 519 -17.29 19.55 2.44
C LEU A 519 -18.53 18.64 2.64
N HIS A 520 -19.00 18.46 3.87
CA HIS A 520 -20.24 17.74 4.16
C HIS A 520 -21.47 18.52 3.71
N ASP A 521 -21.54 19.82 4.03
CA ASP A 521 -22.69 20.67 3.69
C ASP A 521 -22.80 20.93 2.17
N GLU A 522 -21.68 21.22 1.49
CA GLU A 522 -21.67 21.43 0.04
C GLU A 522 -21.62 20.11 -0.75
N LEU A 523 -21.18 19.01 -0.14
CA LEU A 523 -21.16 17.66 -0.70
C LEU A 523 -20.57 17.53 -2.12
N PRO A 524 -19.27 17.82 -2.34
CA PRO A 524 -18.59 17.60 -3.62
C PRO A 524 -18.20 16.13 -3.88
N THR A 525 -18.17 15.30 -2.84
CA THR A 525 -18.20 13.83 -2.91
C THR A 525 -19.15 13.28 -1.83
N ILE A 526 -19.57 12.02 -1.96
CA ILE A 526 -20.28 11.28 -0.89
C ILE A 526 -19.76 9.84 -0.83
N SER A 527 -19.31 9.41 0.34
CA SER A 527 -18.91 8.02 0.58
C SER A 527 -20.12 7.08 0.56
N VAL A 528 -20.00 5.99 -0.21
CA VAL A 528 -21.02 4.93 -0.33
C VAL A 528 -20.79 3.86 0.74
N TYR A 529 -19.54 3.43 0.90
CA TYR A 529 -19.10 2.46 1.89
C TYR A 529 -17.59 2.58 2.13
N SER A 530 -17.12 2.20 3.32
CA SER A 530 -15.69 2.00 3.64
C SER A 530 -15.46 0.56 4.07
N GLU A 531 -14.50 -0.14 3.47
CA GLU A 531 -14.39 -1.61 3.55
C GLU A 531 -13.66 -2.07 4.82
N LYS A 532 -14.20 -3.11 5.50
CA LYS A 532 -13.57 -3.78 6.65
C LYS A 532 -13.07 -5.15 6.19
N ARG A 533 -11.76 -5.23 5.97
CA ARG A 533 -11.08 -6.34 5.30
C ARG A 533 -10.77 -7.45 6.29
N LEU A 534 -11.04 -8.68 5.90
CA LEU A 534 -10.83 -9.84 6.77
C LEU A 534 -9.33 -10.06 7.07
N GLN A 535 -8.99 -10.09 8.35
CA GLN A 535 -7.71 -10.53 8.86
C GLN A 535 -7.83 -12.01 9.21
N ALA A 536 -7.06 -12.89 8.55
CA ALA A 536 -7.01 -14.31 8.83
C ALA A 536 -5.60 -14.70 9.28
N VAL A 537 -5.50 -15.40 10.41
CA VAL A 537 -4.23 -15.89 10.97
C VAL A 537 -4.39 -17.29 11.57
N ALA A 538 -3.53 -18.22 11.17
CA ALA A 538 -3.56 -19.61 11.63
C ALA A 538 -3.29 -19.71 13.13
N LYS A 539 -3.99 -20.61 13.83
CA LYS A 539 -3.97 -20.76 15.30
C LYS A 539 -2.63 -21.21 15.88
N ASN A 540 -1.69 -21.67 15.03
CA ASN A 540 -0.32 -21.96 15.44
C ASN A 540 0.59 -20.71 15.41
N VAL A 541 0.17 -19.59 14.82
CA VAL A 541 0.85 -18.29 14.98
C VAL A 541 0.51 -17.75 16.37
N LEU A 542 1.50 -17.76 17.26
CA LEU A 542 1.36 -17.32 18.65
C LEU A 542 1.51 -15.81 18.80
N VAL A 543 2.32 -15.19 17.93
CA VAL A 543 2.55 -13.75 17.86
C VAL A 543 2.63 -13.35 16.38
N GLY A 544 1.93 -12.27 16.02
CA GLY A 544 1.81 -11.76 14.66
C GLY A 544 0.38 -11.91 14.10
N LYS A 545 -0.08 -10.91 13.35
CA LYS A 545 -1.36 -10.94 12.63
C LYS A 545 -1.38 -9.94 11.45
N PRO A 546 -2.28 -10.08 10.46
CA PRO A 546 -2.48 -9.06 9.43
C PRO A 546 -2.96 -7.76 10.05
N LEU A 547 -2.50 -6.61 9.55
CA LEU A 547 -2.96 -5.28 9.93
C LEU A 547 -2.95 -4.34 8.71
N ASN A 548 -3.83 -3.34 8.67
CA ASN A 548 -3.78 -2.26 7.66
C ASN A 548 -2.57 -1.34 7.89
N LEU A 549 -2.24 -1.07 9.15
CA LEU A 549 -1.14 -0.21 9.58
C LEU A 549 -0.27 -0.97 10.59
N GLY A 550 1.04 -0.86 10.45
CA GLY A 550 1.99 -1.39 11.44
C GLY A 550 2.09 -2.92 11.54
N MET A 551 1.81 -3.66 10.46
CA MET A 551 1.81 -5.13 10.43
C MET A 551 3.14 -5.75 10.91
N PHE A 552 4.29 -5.12 10.59
CA PHE A 552 5.62 -5.68 10.85
C PHE A 552 6.38 -5.07 12.03
N ASN A 553 5.77 -4.17 12.83
CA ASN A 553 6.51 -3.36 13.81
C ASN A 553 7.31 -4.17 14.83
N ARG A 554 6.82 -5.39 15.13
CA ARG A 554 7.44 -6.37 16.03
C ARG A 554 7.56 -7.74 15.36
N VAL A 555 7.86 -7.78 14.05
CA VAL A 555 7.97 -9.03 13.26
C VAL A 555 9.08 -9.96 13.73
N ASN A 556 10.09 -9.43 14.43
CA ASN A 556 11.09 -10.22 15.14
C ASN A 556 10.51 -11.03 16.33
N GLU A 557 9.45 -10.55 16.97
CA GLU A 557 8.79 -11.24 18.09
C GLU A 557 7.74 -12.27 17.65
N TRP A 558 7.38 -12.29 16.36
CA TRP A 558 6.46 -13.25 15.77
C TRP A 558 6.93 -14.69 16.03
N ASP A 559 5.99 -15.60 16.27
CA ASP A 559 6.29 -16.91 16.83
C ASP A 559 5.29 -17.97 16.39
N LEU A 560 5.75 -19.21 16.35
CA LEU A 560 4.97 -20.39 15.96
C LEU A 560 4.98 -21.45 17.06
N ALA A 561 3.84 -22.09 17.26
CA ALA A 561 3.75 -23.40 17.91
C ALA A 561 4.32 -24.49 16.98
N GLU A 562 4.89 -25.53 17.58
CA GLU A 562 5.69 -26.59 16.93
C GLU A 562 4.84 -27.65 16.17
#